data_AF-M7NAC5-F1
#
_entry.id   AF-M7NAC5-F1
#
_cell.length_a   1.000
_cell.length_b   1.000
_cell.length_c   1.000
_cell.angle_alpha   90.00
_cell.angle_beta   90.00
_cell.angle_gamma   90.00
#
_symmetry.space_group_name_H-M   'P 1'
#
loop_
_entity.id
_entity.type
_entity.pdbx_description
1 polymer ?
#
loop_
_entity_poly.entity_id
_entity_poly.type
_entity_poly.pdbx_seq_one_letter_code
_entity_poly.pdbx_strand_id
1 'polypeptide(L)'
;MEPQNETADKHKVILLPKDSPLNHKVIEKLHELLDFTSAREFRENLLEVYLSYIIFTHEGPPLNFDRIAENMYWLIGFFKKVDEAVDER
;
A
#
# COMPACT_ATOMS: atom_id res chain seq x y z
N MET A 1 43.69 1.64 20.79
CA MET A 1 42.50 2.46 20.50
C MET A 1 42.36 2.47 18.98
N GLU A 2 41.59 1.53 18.44
CA GLU A 2 41.24 1.51 17.02
C GLU A 2 39.88 2.22 16.87
N PRO A 3 39.69 3.08 15.86
CA PRO A 3 38.40 3.71 15.65
C PRO A 3 37.43 2.67 15.11
N GLN A 4 36.27 2.63 15.76
CA GLN A 4 35.10 1.85 15.39
C GLN A 4 34.68 2.26 13.98
N ASN A 5 34.87 1.37 13.01
CA ASN A 5 34.35 1.57 11.67
C ASN A 5 32.84 1.31 11.74
N GLU A 6 32.09 2.39 11.86
CA GLU A 6 30.63 2.44 11.85
C GLU A 6 30.10 1.54 10.73
N THR A 7 29.27 0.59 11.10
CA THR A 7 28.54 -0.29 10.20
C THR A 7 27.69 0.57 9.28
N ALA A 8 28.21 0.86 8.10
CA ALA A 8 27.46 1.43 6.99
C ALA A 8 26.31 0.48 6.67
N ASP A 9 25.13 0.83 7.18
CA ASP A 9 23.89 0.15 6.88
C ASP A 9 23.71 0.16 5.36
N LYS A 10 23.65 -1.03 4.77
CA LYS A 10 23.58 -1.22 3.32
C LYS A 10 22.18 -0.83 2.87
N HIS A 11 21.93 0.46 2.70
CA HIS A 11 20.78 0.95 1.95
C HIS A 11 20.84 0.36 0.54
N LYS A 12 20.09 -0.72 0.32
CA LYS A 12 19.88 -1.32 -1.00
C LYS A 12 19.25 -0.25 -1.88
N VAL A 13 20.05 0.37 -2.73
CA VAL A 13 19.56 1.35 -3.70
C VAL A 13 18.69 0.59 -4.71
N ILE A 14 17.38 0.77 -4.61
CA ILE A 14 16.43 0.22 -5.57
C ILE A 14 16.40 1.16 -6.77
N LEU A 15 16.93 0.70 -7.90
CA LEU A 15 16.81 1.41 -9.17
C LEU A 15 15.44 1.11 -9.77
N LEU A 16 14.61 2.14 -9.91
CA LEU A 16 13.31 2.04 -10.57
C LEU A 16 13.49 1.98 -12.10
N PRO A 17 12.58 1.32 -12.84
CA PRO A 17 12.53 1.39 -14.29
C PRO A 17 12.54 2.84 -14.80
N LYS A 18 13.16 3.11 -15.94
CA LYS A 18 13.30 4.49 -16.48
C LYS A 18 11.97 5.16 -16.80
N ASP A 19 10.94 4.37 -17.05
CA ASP A 19 9.56 4.71 -17.35
C ASP A 19 8.64 4.59 -16.13
N SER A 20 9.21 4.34 -14.95
CA SER A 20 8.45 4.26 -13.70
C SER A 20 7.76 5.59 -13.40
N PRO A 21 6.44 5.61 -13.17
CA PRO A 21 5.76 6.79 -12.65
C PRO A 21 6.18 7.09 -11.20
N LEU A 22 6.77 6.11 -10.51
CA LEU A 22 7.31 6.29 -9.17
C LEU A 22 8.66 7.01 -9.25
N ASN A 23 8.77 8.09 -8.51
CA ASN A 23 10.01 8.78 -8.20
C ASN A 23 10.06 9.07 -6.70
N HIS A 24 11.19 9.60 -6.22
CA HIS A 24 11.37 9.81 -4.78
C HIS A 24 10.27 10.66 -4.14
N LYS A 25 9.86 11.76 -4.78
CA LYS A 25 8.77 12.63 -4.28
C LYS A 25 7.43 11.89 -4.20
N VAL A 26 7.14 11.05 -5.20
CA VAL A 26 5.90 10.24 -5.21
C VAL A 26 5.92 9.21 -4.08
N ILE A 27 7.07 8.59 -3.82
CA ILE A 27 7.24 7.63 -2.72
C ILE A 27 7.09 8.32 -1.37
N GLU A 28 7.67 9.51 -1.18
CA GLU A 28 7.49 10.30 0.04
C GLU A 28 6.02 10.62 0.29
N LYS A 29 5.28 11.05 -0.74
CA LYS A 29 3.83 11.30 -0.62
C LYS A 29 3.03 10.05 -0.34
N LEU A 30 3.43 8.91 -0.91
CA LEU A 30 2.80 7.63 -0.58
C LEU A 30 3.09 7.23 0.86
N HIS A 31 4.31 7.46 1.35
CA HIS A 31 4.67 7.20 2.75
C HIS A 31 3.87 8.09 3.70
N GLU A 32 3.80 9.41 3.48
CA GLU A 32 2.96 10.33 4.26
C GLU A 32 1.49 9.90 4.28
N LEU A 33 0.96 9.46 3.13
CA LEU A 33 -0.42 8.99 3.04
C LEU A 33 -0.65 7.72 3.84
N LEU A 34 0.35 6.86 4.01
CA LEU A 34 0.22 5.57 4.68
C LEU A 34 0.73 5.59 6.13
N ASP A 35 1.35 6.69 6.58
CA ASP A 35 1.98 6.80 7.90
C ASP A 35 0.98 6.70 9.07
N PHE A 36 -0.32 6.85 8.80
CA PHE A 36 -1.35 6.79 9.83
C PHE A 36 -1.82 5.38 10.20
N THR A 37 -1.40 4.33 9.47
CA THR A 37 -1.90 2.96 9.66
C THR A 37 -0.97 1.90 9.08
N SER A 38 -1.04 0.67 9.59
CA SER A 38 -0.33 -0.45 8.97
C SER A 38 -1.02 -0.90 7.66
N ALA A 39 -0.25 -1.53 6.76
CA ALA A 39 -0.80 -2.10 5.53
C ALA A 39 -1.93 -3.12 5.79
N ARG A 40 -1.78 -3.92 6.85
CA ARG A 40 -2.79 -4.87 7.31
C ARG A 40 -4.08 -4.20 7.75
N GLU A 41 -4.00 -3.24 8.66
CA GLU A 41 -5.18 -2.52 9.16
C GLU A 41 -5.90 -1.80 8.03
N PHE A 42 -5.17 -1.15 7.13
CA PHE A 42 -5.78 -0.49 5.98
C PHE A 42 -6.50 -1.48 5.05
N ARG A 43 -5.90 -2.65 4.80
CA ARG A 43 -6.54 -3.74 4.04
C ARG A 43 -7.84 -4.20 4.71
N GLU A 44 -7.83 -4.41 6.01
CA GLU A 44 -8.99 -4.85 6.79
C GLU A 44 -10.10 -3.79 6.74
N ASN A 45 -9.77 -2.51 6.92
CA ASN A 45 -10.70 -1.39 6.81
C ASN A 45 -11.33 -1.28 5.40
N LEU A 46 -10.52 -1.43 4.34
CA LEU A 46 -11.03 -1.42 2.96
C LEU A 46 -12.01 -2.57 2.69
N LEU A 47 -11.70 -3.77 3.20
CA LEU A 47 -12.60 -4.92 3.09
C LEU A 47 -13.91 -4.68 3.83
N GLU A 48 -13.86 -4.11 5.04
CA GLU A 48 -15.05 -3.80 5.81
C GLU A 48 -15.95 -2.78 5.09
N VAL A 49 -15.37 -1.71 4.53
CA VAL A 49 -16.11 -0.72 3.74
C VAL A 49 -16.75 -1.37 2.51
N TYR A 50 -16.00 -2.20 1.78
CA TYR A 50 -16.49 -2.89 0.59
C TYR A 50 -17.64 -3.86 0.91
N LEU A 51 -17.50 -4.65 1.97
CA LEU A 51 -18.54 -5.60 2.41
C LEU A 51 -19.77 -4.88 2.94
N SER A 52 -19.59 -3.82 3.75
CA SER A 52 -20.69 -2.99 4.24
C SER A 52 -21.47 -2.39 3.08
N TYR A 53 -20.76 -1.91 2.05
CA TYR A 53 -21.40 -1.42 0.83
C TYR A 53 -22.30 -2.49 0.19
N ILE A 54 -21.78 -3.71 -0.03
CA ILE A 54 -22.57 -4.80 -0.62
C ILE A 54 -23.81 -5.13 0.23
N ILE A 55 -23.68 -5.14 1.55
CA ILE A 55 -24.75 -5.53 2.47
C ILE A 55 -25.87 -4.48 2.53
N PHE A 56 -25.51 -3.19 2.59
CA PHE A 56 -26.47 -2.10 2.85
C PHE A 56 -27.03 -1.45 1.59
N THR A 57 -26.52 -1.75 0.40
CA THR A 57 -27.07 -1.18 -0.83
C THR A 57 -28.31 -1.94 -1.27
N HIS A 58 -29.46 -1.58 -0.69
CA HIS A 58 -30.75 -2.23 -0.93
C HIS A 58 -31.40 -1.90 -2.28
N GLU A 59 -30.96 -0.83 -2.97
CA GLU A 59 -31.52 -0.37 -4.26
C GLU A 59 -30.70 -0.78 -5.49
N GLY A 60 -29.64 -1.56 -5.30
CA GLY A 60 -28.70 -1.96 -6.35
C GLY A 60 -27.39 -1.17 -6.32
N PRO A 61 -26.34 -1.67 -6.98
CA PRO A 61 -24.99 -1.12 -6.88
C PRO A 61 -24.89 0.29 -7.50
N PRO A 62 -23.84 1.08 -7.18
CA PRO A 62 -23.76 2.48 -7.55
C PRO A 62 -23.41 2.59 -9.04
N LEU A 63 -23.62 3.78 -9.60
CA LEU A 63 -23.14 4.07 -10.95
C LEU A 63 -21.60 3.88 -10.99
N ASN A 64 -21.12 3.01 -11.88
CA ASN A 64 -19.72 2.55 -11.99
C ASN A 64 -19.24 1.56 -10.91
N PHE A 65 -20.15 0.74 -10.35
CA PHE A 65 -19.79 -0.33 -9.42
C PHE A 65 -18.55 -1.12 -9.83
N ASP A 66 -18.52 -1.60 -11.08
CA ASP A 66 -17.47 -2.49 -11.57
C ASP A 66 -16.10 -1.82 -11.46
N ARG A 67 -16.02 -0.53 -11.80
CA ARG A 67 -14.79 0.27 -11.70
C ARG A 67 -14.38 0.50 -10.24
N ILE A 68 -15.35 0.74 -9.35
CA ILE A 68 -15.08 0.94 -7.92
C ILE A 68 -14.59 -0.38 -7.30
N ALA A 69 -15.27 -1.49 -7.59
CA ALA A 69 -14.91 -2.83 -7.14
C ALA A 69 -13.52 -3.24 -7.65
N GLU A 70 -13.22 -2.95 -8.92
CA GLU A 70 -11.91 -3.20 -9.50
C GLU A 70 -10.81 -2.39 -8.80
N ASN A 71 -11.01 -1.09 -8.60
CA ASN A 71 -10.05 -0.25 -7.88
C ASN A 71 -9.81 -0.73 -6.45
N MET A 72 -10.88 -1.11 -5.73
CA MET A 72 -10.79 -1.68 -4.39
C MET A 72 -10.01 -3.00 -4.39
N TYR A 73 -10.29 -3.88 -5.35
CA TYR A 73 -9.56 -5.14 -5.51
C TYR A 73 -8.06 -4.91 -5.70
N TRP A 74 -7.68 -3.97 -6.58
CA TRP A 74 -6.27 -3.63 -6.80
C TRP A 74 -5.60 -3.06 -5.55
N LEU A 75 -6.28 -2.17 -4.82
CA LEU A 75 -5.75 -1.60 -3.57
C LEU A 75 -5.57 -2.67 -2.49
N ILE A 76 -6.58 -3.50 -2.24
CA ILE A 76 -6.50 -4.62 -1.28
C ILE A 76 -5.34 -5.55 -1.63
N GLY A 77 -5.19 -5.88 -2.93
CA GLY A 77 -4.09 -6.70 -3.43
C GLY A 77 -2.72 -6.06 -3.24
N PHE A 78 -2.60 -4.74 -3.43
CA PHE A 78 -1.37 -4.00 -3.15
C PHE A 78 -1.00 -4.07 -1.68
N PHE A 79 -1.92 -3.76 -0.77
CA PHE A 79 -1.64 -3.78 0.66
C PHE A 79 -1.30 -5.17 1.19
N LYS A 80 -1.92 -6.22 0.64
CA LYS A 80 -1.52 -7.60 0.95
C LYS A 80 -0.05 -7.86 0.60
N LYS A 81 0.41 -7.45 -0.59
CA LYS A 81 1.82 -7.63 -1.00
C LYS A 81 2.78 -6.80 -0.15
N VAL A 82 2.37 -5.60 0.28
CA VAL A 82 3.17 -4.76 1.18
C VAL A 82 3.31 -5.41 2.55
N ASP A 83 2.22 -5.92 3.11
CA ASP A 83 2.17 -6.65 4.38
C ASP A 83 3.15 -7.85 4.35
N GLU A 84 3.03 -8.70 3.33
CA GLU A 84 3.91 -9.85 3.11
C GLU A 84 5.39 -9.46 2.98
N ALA A 85 5.70 -8.36 2.29
CA ALA A 85 7.08 -7.89 2.12
C ALA A 85 7.68 -7.25 3.39
N VAL A 86 6.86 -6.81 4.34
CA VAL A 86 7.33 -6.30 5.65
C VAL A 86 7.65 -7.46 6.58
N ASP A 87 6.85 -8.52 6.56
CA ASP A 87 7.07 -9.73 7.37
C ASP A 87 8.32 -10.54 6.93
N GLU A 88 8.81 -10.34 5.71
CA GLU A 88 10.05 -10.95 5.19
C GLU A 88 11.35 -10.24 5.65
N ARG A 89 11.27 -9.15 6.42
CA ARG A 89 12.42 -8.38 6.94
C ARG A 89 12.77 -8.73 8.38
#